data_AF-A0A2N2Z3W4-F1
#
_entry.id   AF-A0A2N2Z3W4-F1
#
_cell.length_a   1.000
_cell.length_b   1.000
_cell.length_c   1.000
_cell.angle_alpha   90.00
_cell.angle_beta   90.00
_cell.angle_gamma   90.00
#
_symmetry.space_group_name_H-M   'P 1'
#
loop_
_entity.id
_entity.type
_entity.pdbx_description
1 polymer ?
#
loop_
_entity_poly.entity_id
_entity_poly.type
_entity_poly.pdbx_seq_one_letter_code
_entity_poly.pdbx_strand_id
1 'polypeptide(L)'
;MLISGRKVVVRVQGVSPSRITYMPIDKDEIKEMDRKQVHKILYRNGMVEHFNTLALQMVDEGDWQTVILTENKDDVEGFFALGDVEAQSSPQSRNMKSA
;
A
#
# COMPACT_ATOMS: atom_id res chain seq x y z
N MET A 1 10.73 -7.92 -3.06
CA MET A 1 10.02 -7.61 -1.80
C MET A 1 8.79 -6.77 -2.12
N LEU A 2 7.69 -6.92 -1.37
CA LEU A 2 6.48 -6.09 -1.52
C LEU A 2 6.29 -5.21 -0.27
N ILE A 3 6.34 -3.89 -0.44
CA ILE A 3 6.22 -2.88 0.63
C ILE A 3 5.10 -1.92 0.20
N SER A 4 4.04 -1.80 0.99
CA SER A 4 2.90 -0.91 0.70
C SER A 4 2.39 -1.03 -0.74
N GLY A 5 2.21 -2.27 -1.24
CA GLY A 5 1.77 -2.54 -2.61
C GLY A 5 2.82 -2.35 -3.73
N ARG A 6 4.00 -1.77 -3.43
CA ARG A 6 5.08 -1.59 -4.42
C ARG A 6 6.09 -2.73 -4.37
N LYS A 7 6.41 -3.27 -5.56
CA LYS A 7 7.46 -4.28 -5.71
C LYS A 7 8.81 -3.58 -5.76
N VAL A 8 9.71 -3.96 -4.85
CA VAL A 8 11.09 -3.46 -4.80
C VAL A 8 12.05 -4.65 -4.88
N VAL A 9 13.03 -4.54 -5.78
CA VAL A 9 14.09 -5.54 -5.91
C VAL A 9 15.25 -5.12 -5.03
N VAL A 10 15.60 -5.98 -4.07
CA VAL A 10 16.62 -5.71 -3.05
C VAL A 10 17.39 -6.99 -2.74
N ARG A 11 18.59 -6.85 -2.18
CA ARG A 11 19.33 -7.95 -1.56
C ARG A 11 18.97 -8.01 -0.09
N VAL A 12 18.15 -8.99 0.30
CA VAL A 12 17.81 -9.23 1.71
C VAL A 12 19.03 -9.81 2.41
N GLN A 13 19.43 -9.19 3.53
CA GLN A 13 20.61 -9.60 4.32
C GLN A 13 20.19 -10.36 5.58
N GLY A 14 19.08 -9.96 6.21
CA GLY A 14 18.59 -10.60 7.42
C GLY A 14 17.11 -10.34 7.65
N VAL A 15 16.44 -11.35 8.20
CA VAL A 15 15.03 -11.29 8.60
C VAL A 15 14.96 -11.72 10.06
N SER A 16 14.53 -10.80 10.93
CA SER A 16 14.28 -11.07 12.34
C SER A 16 12.77 -11.02 12.64
N PRO A 17 12.33 -11.36 13.85
CA PRO A 17 10.91 -11.26 14.20
C PRO A 17 10.30 -9.86 14.07
N SER A 18 11.10 -8.81 14.22
CA SER A 18 10.63 -7.42 14.21
C SER A 18 11.13 -6.59 13.03
N ARG A 19 12.27 -6.96 12.42
CA ARG A 19 13.00 -6.11 11.46
C ARG A 19 13.50 -6.91 10.26
N ILE A 20 13.65 -6.22 9.14
CA ILE A 20 14.29 -6.74 7.93
C ILE A 20 15.42 -5.80 7.53
N THR A 21 16.61 -6.37 7.34
CA THR A 21 17.78 -5.66 6.80
C THR A 21 17.98 -6.03 5.34
N TYR A 22 18.19 -5.01 4.49
CA TYR A 22 18.29 -5.19 3.05
C TYR A 22 19.18 -4.11 2.43
N MET A 23 19.71 -4.41 1.26
CA MET A 23 20.50 -3.48 0.45
C MET A 23 19.79 -3.25 -0.89
N PRO A 24 19.45 -2.00 -1.24
CA PRO A 24 18.95 -1.65 -2.58
C PRO A 24 19.96 -2.03 -3.67
N ILE A 25 19.50 -2.27 -4.90
CA ILE A 25 20.42 -2.64 -6.00
C ILE A 25 21.28 -1.45 -6.45
N ASP A 26 20.75 -0.24 -6.29
CA ASP A 26 21.35 1.02 -6.71
C ASP A 26 22.29 1.64 -5.65
N LYS A 27 22.35 1.08 -4.44
CA LYS A 27 23.07 1.64 -3.30
C LYS A 27 23.79 0.56 -2.50
N ASP A 28 25.05 0.80 -2.17
CA ASP A 28 25.83 -0.07 -1.29
C ASP A 28 25.59 0.20 0.22
N GLU A 29 24.44 0.78 0.56
CA GLU A 29 24.07 1.07 1.93
C GLU A 29 23.05 0.04 2.45
N ILE A 30 23.34 -0.53 3.62
CA ILE A 30 22.40 -1.41 4.31
C ILE A 30 21.31 -0.56 4.95
N LYS A 31 20.06 -0.88 4.61
CA LYS A 31 18.87 -0.27 5.18
C LYS A 31 18.13 -1.27 6.05
N GLU A 32 17.33 -0.70 6.95
CA GLU A 32 16.49 -1.46 7.86
C GLU A 32 15.04 -0.98 7.75
N MET A 33 14.09 -1.89 7.95
CA MET A 33 12.67 -1.56 8.10
C MET A 33 11.98 -2.50 9.08
N ASP A 34 10.84 -2.06 9.62
CA ASP A 34 10.00 -2.91 10.44
C ASP A 34 9.37 -4.02 9.60
N ARG A 35 9.41 -5.26 10.09
CA ARG A 35 8.86 -6.43 9.39
C ARG A 35 7.37 -6.26 9.07
N LYS A 36 6.62 -5.55 9.92
CA LYS A 36 5.18 -5.25 9.73
C LYS A 36 4.87 -4.45 8.47
N GLN A 37 5.85 -3.73 7.92
CA GLN A 37 5.72 -2.92 6.70
C GLN A 37 5.93 -3.76 5.42
N VAL A 38 6.37 -5.01 5.55
CA VAL A 38 6.60 -5.92 4.43
C VAL A 38 5.47 -6.93 4.35
N HIS A 39 4.87 -7.06 3.17
CA HIS A 39 3.82 -8.06 2.94
C HIS A 39 4.42 -9.45 2.68
N LYS A 40 5.36 -9.50 1.73
CA LYS A 40 6.04 -10.73 1.36
C LYS A 40 7.43 -10.50 0.79
N ILE A 41 8.29 -11.49 0.96
CA ILE A 41 9.58 -11.61 0.28
C ILE A 41 9.49 -12.80 -0.69
N LEU A 42 9.80 -12.53 -1.96
CA LEU A 42 10.08 -13.56 -2.96
C LEU A 42 11.59 -13.68 -3.08
N TYR A 43 12.14 -14.81 -2.66
CA TYR A 43 13.57 -15.09 -2.73
C TYR A 43 13.95 -15.63 -4.12
N ARG A 44 15.24 -15.55 -4.46
CA ARG A 44 15.75 -16.00 -5.78
C ARG A 44 15.55 -17.50 -6.03
N ASN A 45 15.49 -18.30 -4.97
CA ASN A 45 15.21 -19.73 -5.03
C ASN A 45 13.71 -20.05 -5.22
N GLY A 46 12.85 -19.05 -5.37
CA GLY A 46 11.41 -19.22 -5.52
C GLY A 46 10.64 -19.36 -4.21
N MET A 47 11.33 -19.41 -3.06
CA MET A 47 10.67 -19.41 -1.76
C MET A 47 9.91 -18.10 -1.55
N VAL A 48 8.67 -18.19 -1.07
CA VAL A 48 7.83 -17.04 -0.75
C VAL A 48 7.51 -17.05 0.74
N GLU A 49 7.92 -15.99 1.43
CA GLU A 49 7.65 -15.80 2.84
C GLU A 49 6.66 -14.65 3.01
N HIS A 50 5.51 -14.93 3.64
CA HIS A 50 4.44 -13.97 3.89
C HIS A 50 4.52 -13.51 5.34
N PHE A 51 4.61 -12.20 5.56
CA PHE A 51 4.73 -11.62 6.91
C PHE A 51 3.45 -10.91 7.34
N ASN A 52 2.75 -10.31 6.40
CA ASN A 52 1.47 -9.66 6.64
C ASN A 52 0.56 -9.87 5.44
N THR A 53 -0.62 -10.43 5.67
CA THR A 53 -1.69 -10.41 4.68
C THR A 53 -2.06 -8.94 4.50
N LEU A 54 -2.18 -8.44 3.25
CA LEU A 54 -2.96 -7.21 3.07
C LEU A 54 -4.27 -7.47 3.82
N ALA A 55 -4.63 -6.59 4.75
CA ALA A 55 -6.03 -6.52 5.14
C ALA A 55 -6.75 -6.11 3.85
N LEU A 56 -7.11 -7.09 3.03
CA LEU A 56 -8.30 -7.02 2.23
C LEU A 56 -9.37 -6.88 3.30
N GLN A 57 -9.64 -5.65 3.70
CA GLN A 57 -10.87 -5.34 4.38
C GLN A 57 -11.91 -5.73 3.35
N MET A 58 -12.47 -6.93 3.49
CA MET A 58 -13.78 -7.20 2.94
C MET A 58 -14.66 -6.20 3.67
N VAL A 59 -14.86 -5.05 3.05
CA VAL A 59 -15.86 -4.10 3.50
C VAL A 59 -17.16 -4.82 3.21
N ASP A 60 -17.81 -5.34 4.26
CA ASP A 60 -19.15 -5.88 4.12
C ASP A 60 -20.04 -4.79 3.51
N GLU A 61 -20.94 -5.20 2.60
CA GLU A 61 -21.87 -4.27 1.94
C GLU A 61 -22.63 -3.47 3.02
N GLY A 62 -22.33 -2.17 3.11
CA GLY A 62 -22.99 -1.23 4.04
C GLY A 62 -22.08 -0.50 5.04
N ASP A 63 -20.80 -0.86 5.16
CA ASP A 63 -19.88 -0.17 6.10
C ASP A 63 -19.17 1.02 5.42
N TRP A 64 -19.66 2.24 5.63
CA TRP A 64 -19.24 3.47 4.91
C TRP A 64 -17.94 4.11 5.42
N GLN A 65 -17.03 3.35 6.03
CA GLN A 65 -15.80 3.90 6.61
C GLN A 65 -14.79 4.41 5.56
N THR A 66 -14.98 4.08 4.27
CA THR A 66 -14.06 4.46 3.19
C THR A 66 -14.79 5.17 2.06
N VAL A 67 -14.37 6.40 1.76
CA VAL A 67 -14.83 7.17 0.60
C VAL A 67 -13.71 7.17 -0.44
N ILE A 68 -14.01 6.66 -1.64
CA ILE A 68 -13.08 6.66 -2.78
C ILE A 68 -13.56 7.72 -3.76
N LEU A 69 -12.71 8.72 -4.02
CA LEU A 69 -12.88 9.69 -5.09
C LEU A 69 -12.10 9.18 -6.30
N THR A 70 -12.76 8.97 -7.43
CA THR A 70 -12.14 8.47 -8.66
C THR A 70 -12.56 9.30 -9.86
N GLU A 71 -11.63 9.50 -10.79
CA GLU A 71 -11.89 10.07 -12.12
C GLU A 71 -12.01 8.97 -13.19
N ASN A 72 -11.70 7.71 -12.83
CA ASN A 72 -11.81 6.59 -13.74
C ASN A 72 -13.27 6.10 -13.79
N LYS A 73 -13.85 6.17 -14.99
CA LYS A 73 -15.26 5.80 -15.20
C LYS A 73 -15.52 4.31 -14.98
N ASP A 74 -14.54 3.46 -15.27
CA ASP A 74 -14.68 2.01 -15.15
C ASP A 74 -14.89 1.58 -13.68
N ASP A 75 -14.42 2.38 -12.72
CA ASP A 75 -14.55 2.11 -11.29
C ASP A 75 -16.01 2.27 -10.79
N VAL A 76 -16.86 2.95 -11.56
CA VAL A 76 -18.27 3.24 -11.20
C VAL A 76 -19.28 2.64 -12.19
N GLU A 77 -18.81 1.95 -13.23
CA GLU A 77 -19.67 1.36 -14.24
C GLU A 77 -20.48 0.19 -13.66
N GLY A 78 -21.80 0.22 -13.85
CA GLY A 78 -22.73 -0.81 -13.34
C GLY A 78 -23.29 -0.55 -11.94
N PHE A 79 -22.84 0.50 -11.25
CA PHE A 79 -23.42 0.94 -9.98
C PHE A 79 -24.63 1.87 -10.19
N PHE A 80 -25.51 1.92 -9.19
CA PHE A 80 -26.63 2.87 -9.15
C PHE A 80 -26.30 4.04 -8.23
N ALA A 81 -26.65 5.25 -8.66
CA ALA A 81 -26.53 6.44 -7.82
C ALA A 81 -27.46 6.32 -6.61
N LEU A 82 -26.90 6.39 -5.40
CA LEU A 82 -27.64 6.29 -4.15
C LEU A 82 -28.08 7.67 -3.62
N GLY A 83 -27.33 8.74 -3.95
CA GLY A 83 -27.62 10.12 -3.54
C GLY A 83 -26.41 11.03 -3.76
N ASP A 84 -26.62 12.33 -3.56
CA ASP A 84 -25.59 13.35 -3.74
C ASP A 84 -24.88 13.65 -2.40
N VAL A 85 -23.57 13.84 -2.46
CA VAL A 85 -22.76 14.24 -1.30
C VAL A 85 -22.00 15.50 -1.65
N GLU A 86 -22.18 16.55 -0.84
CA GLU A 86 -21.46 17.82 -0.97
C GLU A 86 -20.38 17.94 0.11
N ALA A 87 -19.17 18.31 -0.30
CA ALA A 87 -18.08 18.60 0.61
C ALA A 87 -17.26 19.80 0.12
N GLN A 88 -16.94 20.73 1.01
CA GLN A 88 -16.14 21.92 0.72
C GLN A 88 -14.87 21.91 1.58
N SER A 89 -13.70 22.01 0.94
CA SER A 89 -12.44 22.19 1.66
C SER A 89 -12.28 23.65 2.09
N SER A 90 -11.64 23.87 3.25
CA SER A 90 -11.31 25.23 3.66
C SER A 90 -10.32 25.87 2.67
N PRO A 91 -10.37 27.21 2.47
CA PRO A 91 -9.44 27.91 1.57
C PRO A 91 -7.95 27.74 1.93
N GLN A 92 -7.68 27.28 3.15
CA GLN A 92 -6.34 27.06 3.71
C GLN A 92 -5.84 25.61 3.55
N SER A 93 -6.64 24.72 2.94
CA SER A 93 -6.23 23.34 2.65
C SER A 93 -5.09 23.31 1.63
N ARG A 94 -3.97 22.67 1.98
CA ARG A 94 -2.80 22.53 1.09
C ARG A 94 -3.09 21.48 0.02
N ASN A 95 -3.16 21.90 -1.23
CA ASN A 95 -3.33 21.01 -2.37
C ASN A 95 -2.03 20.26 -2.71
N MET A 96 -2.16 19.00 -3.10
CA MET A 96 -1.06 18.09 -3.48
C MET A 96 -0.33 18.49 -4.78
N LYS A 97 -0.73 19.58 -5.44
CA LYS A 97 -0.04 20.16 -6.62
C LYS A 97 1.13 21.09 -6.26
N SER A 98 1.42 21.28 -4.97
CA SER A 98 2.52 22.13 -4.50
C SER A 98 3.57 21.35 -3.70
N ALA A 99 3.98 20.18 -4.19
CA ALA A 99 5.11 19.40 -3.68
C ALA A 99 5.95 18.84 -4.83
#